data_AF-A0A2M8GKJ7-F1
#
_entry.id   AF-A0A2M8GKJ7-F1
#
_cell.length_a   1.000
_cell.length_b   1.000
_cell.length_c   1.000
_cell.angle_alpha   90.00
_cell.angle_beta   90.00
_cell.angle_gamma   90.00
#
_symmetry.space_group_name_H-M   'P 1'
#
loop_
_entity.id
_entity.type
_entity.pdbx_description
1 polymer ?
#
loop_
_entity_poly.entity_id
_entity_poly.type
_entity_poly.pdbx_seq_one_letter_code
_entity_poly.pdbx_strand_id
1 'polypeptide(L)'
;MIIQLKKFGTTLVSRPSGKEALLAFTPILNQINKNEDVVVDFIGVMVLAPSWADEFLTPLGKRFGERLKLQDTENPSVKATLSILF
;
A
#
# COMPACT_ATOMS: atom_id res chain seq x y z
N MET A 1 -0.81 -11.69 6.14
CA MET A 1 0.45 -11.01 5.76
C MET A 1 0.40 -9.53 6.11
N ILE A 2 1.47 -8.95 6.67
CA ILE A 2 1.57 -7.49 6.92
C ILE A 2 2.64 -6.87 6.00
N ILE A 3 2.24 -5.87 5.21
CA ILE A 3 3.10 -5.08 4.33
C ILE A 3 3.41 -3.77 5.04
N GLN A 4 4.62 -3.66 5.58
CA GLN A 4 5.09 -2.43 6.22
C GLN A 4 5.55 -1.44 5.16
N LEU A 5 4.72 -0.43 4.85
CA LEU A 5 4.95 0.48 3.74
C LEU A 5 6.25 1.29 3.89
N LYS A 6 6.67 1.56 5.13
CA LYS A 6 7.96 2.21 5.44
C LYS A 6 9.18 1.51 4.84
N LYS A 7 9.09 0.22 4.49
CA LYS A 7 10.20 -0.52 3.86
C LYS A 7 10.50 -0.04 2.44
N PHE A 8 9.56 0.65 1.80
CA PHE A 8 9.77 1.31 0.49
C PHE A 8 10.25 2.76 0.64
N GLY A 9 10.35 3.27 1.86
CA GLY A 9 10.66 4.66 2.18
C GLY A 9 9.61 5.28 3.09
N THR A 10 9.94 6.43 3.67
CA THR A 10 9.05 7.19 4.56
C THR A 10 8.35 8.35 3.84
N THR A 11 8.88 8.77 2.69
CA THR A 11 8.30 9.78 1.79
C THR A 11 8.02 9.12 0.44
N LEU A 12 6.75 8.79 0.19
CA LEU A 12 6.30 7.97 -0.93
C LEU A 12 5.50 8.83 -1.93
N VAL A 13 6.21 9.47 -2.86
CA VAL A 13 5.61 10.53 -3.73
C VAL A 13 5.74 10.29 -5.24
N SER A 14 6.69 9.46 -5.67
CA SER A 14 7.00 9.22 -7.08
C SER A 14 6.14 8.11 -7.68
N ARG A 15 5.32 8.42 -8.69
CA ARG A 15 4.51 7.41 -9.41
C ARG A 15 5.36 6.25 -9.97
N PRO A 16 6.47 6.48 -10.70
CA PRO A 16 7.34 5.39 -11.15
C PRO A 16 7.81 4.49 -9.99
N SER A 17 8.19 5.09 -8.85
CA SER A 17 8.67 4.34 -7.69
C SER A 17 7.57 3.52 -7.02
N GLY A 18 6.31 3.96 -7.06
CA GLY A 18 5.16 3.16 -6.60
C GLY A 18 4.95 1.91 -7.44
N LYS A 19 5.06 2.06 -8.77
CA LYS A 19 4.99 0.94 -9.71
C LYS A 19 6.14 -0.04 -9.51
N GLU A 20 7.37 0.46 -9.34
CA GLU A 20 8.55 -0.37 -9.06
C GLU A 20 8.40 -1.13 -7.74
N ALA A 21 7.89 -0.48 -6.69
CA ALA A 21 7.63 -1.13 -5.41
C ALA A 21 6.65 -2.31 -5.55
N LEU A 22 5.56 -2.14 -6.30
CA LEU A 22 4.60 -3.22 -6.55
C LEU A 22 5.25 -4.38 -7.32
N LEU A 23 6.00 -4.07 -8.38
CA LEU A 23 6.69 -5.09 -9.19
C LEU A 23 7.70 -5.88 -8.36
N ALA A 24 8.52 -5.19 -7.56
CA ALA A 24 9.48 -5.83 -6.68
C ALA A 24 8.82 -6.70 -5.61
N PHE A 25 7.63 -6.31 -5.13
CA PHE A 25 6.90 -7.04 -4.10
C PHE A 25 6.00 -8.17 -4.66
N THR A 26 5.75 -8.20 -5.97
CA THR A 26 4.88 -9.17 -6.64
C THR A 26 5.21 -10.65 -6.35
N PRO A 27 6.49 -11.09 -6.30
CA PRO A 27 6.82 -12.47 -5.95
C PRO A 27 6.31 -12.89 -4.57
N ILE A 28 6.31 -11.98 -3.60
CA ILE A 28 5.79 -12.23 -2.24
C ILE A 28 4.26 -12.28 -2.28
N LEU A 29 3.61 -11.37 -3.00
CA LEU A 29 2.15 -11.37 -3.17
C LEU A 29 1.63 -12.68 -3.78
N ASN A 30 2.41 -13.31 -4.66
CA ASN A 30 2.06 -14.58 -5.31
C ASN A 30 2.08 -15.79 -4.38
N GLN A 31 2.69 -15.66 -3.20
CA GLN A 31 2.76 -16.72 -2.19
C GLN A 31 1.64 -16.60 -1.15
N ILE A 32 0.88 -15.52 -1.16
CA ILE A 32 -0.20 -15.27 -0.19
C ILE A 32 -1.37 -16.21 -0.47
N ASN A 33 -1.84 -16.89 0.59
CA ASN A 33 -2.94 -17.84 0.48
C ASN A 33 -4.26 -17.14 0.09
N LYS A 34 -5.15 -17.89 -0.58
CA LYS A 34 -6.45 -17.36 -1.05
C LYS A 34 -7.37 -16.87 0.07
N ASN A 35 -7.20 -17.40 1.28
CA ASN A 35 -8.02 -17.04 2.44
C ASN A 35 -7.25 -16.21 3.47
N GLU A 36 -6.03 -15.80 3.15
CA GLU A 36 -5.21 -14.99 4.05
C GLU A 36 -5.48 -13.50 3.82
N ASP A 37 -5.62 -12.74 4.90
CA ASP A 37 -5.74 -11.29 4.85
C ASP A 37 -4.39 -10.62 4.57
N VAL A 38 -4.44 -9.52 3.84
CA VAL A 38 -3.30 -8.66 3.54
C VAL A 38 -3.52 -7.33 4.23
N VAL A 39 -2.66 -7.02 5.19
CA VAL A 39 -2.72 -5.77 5.94
C VAL A 39 -1.62 -4.84 5.42
N VAL A 40 -2.00 -3.67 4.93
CA VAL A 40 -1.06 -2.59 4.65
C VAL A 40 -0.93 -1.71 5.89
N ASP A 41 0.29 -1.65 6.40
CA ASP A 41 0.66 -0.93 7.60
C ASP A 41 1.40 0.36 7.22
N PHE A 42 0.80 1.50 7.56
CA PHE A 42 1.32 2.83 7.28
C PHE A 42 2.23 3.38 8.40
N ILE A 43 2.53 2.60 9.44
CA ILE A 43 3.43 3.02 10.51
C ILE A 43 4.79 3.49 9.94
N GLY A 44 5.24 4.66 10.37
CA GLY A 44 6.51 5.25 9.91
C GLY A 44 6.47 5.90 8.52
N VAL A 45 5.35 5.87 7.81
CA VAL A 45 5.14 6.72 6.63
C VAL A 45 4.91 8.15 7.10
N MET A 46 5.69 9.09 6.56
CA MET A 46 5.55 10.52 6.83
C MET A 46 4.70 11.20 5.75
N VAL A 47 4.99 10.91 4.48
CA VAL A 47 4.29 11.48 3.32
C VAL A 47 3.90 10.37 2.38
N LEU A 48 2.64 10.38 1.94
CA LEU A 48 2.10 9.50 0.92
C LEU A 48 1.38 10.37 -0.11
N ALA A 49 1.81 10.32 -1.37
CA ALA A 49 1.10 10.99 -2.46
C ALA A 49 0.08 10.04 -3.12
N PRO A 50 -1.08 10.56 -3.58
CA PRO A 50 -2.07 9.76 -4.30
C PRO A 50 -1.51 9.06 -5.53
N SER A 51 -0.57 9.69 -6.25
CA SER A 51 0.04 9.12 -7.44
C SER A 51 0.93 7.90 -7.17
N TRP A 52 1.60 7.85 -6.01
CA TRP A 52 2.36 6.68 -5.58
C TRP A 52 1.42 5.61 -5.04
N ALA A 53 0.45 6.01 -4.21
CA ALA A 53 -0.50 5.12 -3.57
C ALA A 53 -1.40 4.41 -4.57
N ASP A 54 -1.83 5.08 -5.65
CA ASP A 54 -2.64 4.46 -6.70
C ASP A 54 -1.90 3.30 -7.38
N GLU A 55 -0.60 3.46 -7.69
CA GLU A 55 0.20 2.40 -8.32
C GLU A 55 0.39 1.17 -7.40
N PHE A 56 0.41 1.36 -6.08
CA PHE A 56 0.66 0.27 -5.14
C PHE A 56 -0.63 -0.32 -4.56
N LEU A 57 -1.52 0.52 -4.02
CA LEU A 57 -2.73 0.11 -3.29
C LEU A 57 -3.87 -0.29 -4.23
N THR A 58 -4.08 0.40 -5.35
CA THR A 58 -5.21 0.08 -6.25
C THR A 58 -5.10 -1.33 -6.83
N PRO A 59 -3.93 -1.81 -7.32
CA PRO A 59 -3.77 -3.20 -7.74
C PRO A 59 -3.94 -4.21 -6.60
N LEU A 60 -3.51 -3.88 -5.37
CA LEU A 60 -3.76 -4.72 -4.20
C LEU A 60 -5.25 -4.81 -3.88
N GLY A 61 -5.98 -3.69 -3.94
CA GLY A 61 -7.42 -3.65 -3.73
C GLY A 61 -8.16 -4.51 -4.76
N LYS A 62 -7.80 -4.41 -6.04
CA LYS A 62 -8.34 -5.25 -7.11
C LYS A 62 -8.04 -6.74 -6.90
N ARG A 63 -6.86 -7.08 -6.37
CA ARG A 63 -6.41 -8.46 -6.18
C ARG A 63 -6.99 -9.13 -4.94
N PHE A 64 -7.09 -8.41 -3.84
CA PHE A 64 -7.45 -8.98 -2.53
C PHE A 64 -8.87 -8.61 -2.09
N GLY A 65 -9.47 -7.56 -2.65
CA GLY A 65 -10.83 -7.12 -2.33
C GLY A 65 -10.96 -6.83 -0.82
N GLU A 66 -12.00 -7.40 -0.21
CA GLU A 66 -12.27 -7.24 1.23
C GLU A 66 -11.16 -7.78 2.15
N ARG A 67 -10.27 -8.64 1.64
CA ARG A 67 -9.11 -9.15 2.39
C ARG A 67 -7.97 -8.13 2.50
N LEU A 68 -8.02 -7.04 1.74
CA LEU A 68 -7.10 -5.93 1.92
C LEU A 68 -7.58 -5.08 3.10
N LYS A 69 -6.79 -5.07 4.18
CA LYS A 69 -7.02 -4.23 5.36
C LYS A 69 -5.97 -3.13 5.42
N LEU A 70 -6.36 -1.97 5.94
CA LEU A 70 -5.50 -0.81 6.13
C LEU A 70 -5.42 -0.52 7.63
N GLN A 71 -4.22 -0.29 8.17
CA GLN A 71 -4.04 0.06 9.58
C GLN A 71 -3.02 1.21 9.74
N ASP A 72 -2.99 1.83 10.91
CA ASP A 72 -2.10 2.97 11.20
C ASP A 72 -2.33 4.17 10.25
N THR A 73 -3.60 4.37 9.86
CA THR A 73 -4.03 5.39 8.90
C THR A 73 -4.17 6.78 9.50
N GLU A 74 -3.75 7.01 10.75
CA GLU A 74 -3.97 8.27 11.47
C GLU A 74 -3.15 9.45 10.92
N ASN A 75 -2.08 9.19 10.18
CA ASN A 75 -1.28 10.24 9.54
C ASN A 75 -2.15 11.08 8.56
N PRO A 76 -2.20 12.43 8.67
CA PRO A 76 -3.00 13.28 7.79
C PRO A 76 -2.73 13.11 6.29
N SER A 77 -1.46 12.92 5.89
CA SER A 77 -1.09 12.65 4.50
C SER A 77 -1.65 11.31 4.01
N VAL A 78 -1.69 10.31 4.89
CA VAL A 78 -2.29 9.00 4.60
C VAL A 78 -3.80 9.14 4.48
N LYS A 79 -4.48 9.76 5.45
CA LYS A 79 -5.94 9.99 5.39
C LYS A 79 -6.35 10.70 4.11
N ALA A 80 -5.70 11.83 3.80
CA ALA A 80 -6.03 12.63 2.62
C ALA A 80 -5.87 11.82 1.32
N THR A 81 -4.81 11.00 1.24
CA THR A 81 -4.60 10.13 0.07
C THR A 81 -5.63 9.02 -0.01
N LEU A 82 -5.96 8.36 1.11
CA LEU A 82 -6.96 7.30 1.12
C LEU A 82 -8.34 7.82 0.73
N SER A 83 -8.75 9.00 1.20
CA SER A 83 -10.02 9.64 0.80
C SER A 83 -10.12 10.01 -0.67
N ILE A 84 -8.99 10.05 -1.40
CA ILE A 84 -8.97 10.26 -2.86
C ILE A 84 -9.17 8.92 -3.60
N LEU A 85 -8.72 7.80 -3.01
CA LEU A 85 -8.72 6.48 -3.64
C LEU A 85 -9.93 5.62 -3.26
N PHE A 86 -10.49 5.82 -2.06
CA PHE A 86 -11.57 5.03 -1.45
C PHE A 86 -12.63 5.96 -0.85
#